data_AF-A0AAD3CK26-F1
#
_entry.id   AF-A0AAD3CK26-F1
#
_cell.length_a   1.000
_cell.length_b   1.000
_cell.length_c   1.000
_cell.angle_alpha   90.00
_cell.angle_beta   90.00
_cell.angle_gamma   90.00
#
_symmetry.space_group_name_H-M   'P 1'
#
loop_
_entity.id
_entity.type
_entity.pdbx_description
1 polymer ?
#
loop_
_entity_poly.entity_id
_entity_poly.type
_entity_poly.pdbx_seq_one_letter_code
_entity_poly.pdbx_strand_id
1 'polypeptide(L)'
;MVASQVWIKSVALQVSSGAVSFICSSTLAYMIKFKRNGLQTPYRRLIFAISVADMMQSISLALGPYLNNSMEAQAFWAIGNKHTCRLDGLLLALGSTASPMYSSFLTIYYYCKLYKKMHNQSFAQKVEIWINVFILIFLVTTNTYALGTNSFNTSRGGQFCVYAVTPSGCRQQPDLYGECKSSPDPNAIAILNLLTSVFIPVACLMVSVVLLSFLLWKIVLNEKIFTTRSTSARNEIANDVQNEEQSEQEKDLPKESITTNIKSEETASPRGESTAKRLSNVKIRGIARFIKNQRLRIRGSIIDNSNETAPNAYRQEMTVQLILYCCSFLLSFLPFAIIQVMMLMKTFPTLPLYYAMKTLFPLQGLFNIIIFIRPAVRVTRMRRPGISWIKAYYLVIKNGGESLQERSPVLPVLPPIPIDYPSVQFGVENYVSPWINSEDVEDISKKCRYVGSSMELSMDNAAFNHCSQDWYYVKGSEGENADNVEDAIAGIHHNDLDAIDEQQEGNEEAEDEGW
;
A
#
# COMPACT_ATOMS: atom_id res chain seq x y z
N MET A 1 1.74 -40.77 28.97
CA MET A 1 1.32 -39.55 29.69
C MET A 1 1.98 -38.27 29.17
N VAL A 2 3.31 -38.20 29.01
CA VAL A 2 3.97 -36.97 28.51
C VAL A 2 3.54 -36.61 27.07
N ALA A 3 3.46 -37.59 26.18
CA ALA A 3 3.04 -37.38 24.79
C ALA A 3 1.62 -36.81 24.67
N SER A 4 0.67 -37.25 25.52
CA SER A 4 -0.71 -36.75 25.50
C SER A 4 -0.80 -35.29 25.97
N GLN A 5 -0.02 -34.90 26.98
CA GLN A 5 0.04 -33.51 27.46
C GLN A 5 0.60 -32.55 26.40
N VAL A 6 1.67 -32.94 25.70
CA VAL A 6 2.23 -32.15 24.59
C VAL A 6 1.21 -32.01 23.45
N TRP A 7 0.53 -33.10 23.12
CA TRP A 7 -0.49 -33.10 22.08
C TRP A 7 -1.64 -32.14 22.43
N ILE A 8 -2.23 -32.24 23.62
CA ILE A 8 -3.34 -31.38 24.07
C ILE A 8 -2.96 -29.90 23.97
N LYS A 9 -1.77 -29.54 24.48
CA LYS A 9 -1.28 -28.16 24.40
C LYS A 9 -1.12 -27.69 22.95
N SER A 10 -0.58 -28.54 22.08
CA SER A 10 -0.40 -28.21 20.67
C SER A 10 -1.72 -28.02 19.92
N VAL A 11 -2.75 -28.82 20.25
CA VAL A 11 -4.10 -28.68 19.68
C VAL A 11 -4.73 -27.38 20.17
N ALA A 12 -4.66 -27.09 21.46
CA ALA A 12 -5.20 -25.84 22.02
C ALA A 12 -4.57 -24.59 21.37
N LEU A 13 -3.25 -24.61 21.16
CA LEU A 13 -2.53 -23.54 20.44
C LEU A 13 -2.98 -23.41 18.99
N GLN A 14 -3.12 -24.53 18.27
CA GLN A 14 -3.56 -24.54 16.87
C GLN A 14 -5.00 -24.00 16.74
N VAL A 15 -5.91 -24.49 17.58
CA VAL A 15 -7.33 -24.11 17.54
C VAL A 15 -7.52 -22.64 17.87
N SER A 16 -6.86 -22.15 18.92
CA SER A 16 -6.95 -20.73 19.30
C SER A 16 -6.35 -19.81 18.22
N SER A 17 -5.17 -20.16 17.69
CA SER A 17 -4.51 -19.38 16.64
C SER A 17 -5.31 -19.38 15.34
N GLY A 18 -5.88 -20.53 14.95
CA GLY A 18 -6.78 -20.66 13.81
C GLY A 18 -8.05 -19.84 13.98
N ALA A 19 -8.69 -19.88 15.15
CA ALA A 19 -9.89 -19.08 15.41
C ALA A 19 -9.62 -17.57 15.32
N VAL A 20 -8.52 -17.09 15.93
CA VAL A 20 -8.10 -15.68 15.85
C VAL A 20 -7.89 -15.26 14.40
N SER A 21 -7.15 -16.07 13.63
CA SER A 21 -6.88 -15.79 12.23
C SER A 21 -8.14 -15.78 11.38
N PHE A 22 -9.05 -16.72 11.59
CA PHE A 22 -10.34 -16.76 10.90
C PHE A 22 -11.16 -15.48 11.14
N ILE A 23 -11.24 -15.00 12.39
CA ILE A 23 -11.95 -13.76 12.73
C ILE A 23 -11.28 -12.55 12.06
N CYS A 24 -9.94 -12.47 12.12
CA CYS A 24 -9.19 -11.39 11.50
C CYS A 24 -9.36 -11.35 9.97
N SER A 25 -9.21 -12.49 9.29
CA SER A 25 -9.38 -12.59 7.84
C SER A 25 -10.83 -12.34 7.42
N SER A 26 -11.82 -12.81 8.19
CA SER A 26 -13.23 -12.52 7.95
C SER A 26 -13.51 -11.02 8.07
N THR A 27 -12.97 -10.36 9.11
CA THR A 27 -13.09 -8.91 9.30
C THR A 27 -12.45 -8.16 8.13
N LEU A 28 -11.26 -8.58 7.68
CA LEU A 28 -10.57 -7.98 6.54
C LEU A 28 -11.35 -8.14 5.23
N ALA A 29 -11.83 -9.35 4.95
CA ALA A 29 -12.66 -9.63 3.78
C ALA A 29 -13.97 -8.82 3.81
N TYR A 30 -14.59 -8.69 4.99
CA TYR A 30 -15.78 -7.87 5.19
C TYR A 30 -15.51 -6.39 4.88
N MET A 31 -14.45 -5.79 5.46
CA MET A 31 -14.07 -4.40 5.20
C MET A 31 -13.80 -4.13 3.71
N ILE A 32 -13.24 -5.10 3.00
CA ILE A 32 -12.98 -4.95 1.56
C ILE A 32 -14.27 -5.11 0.75
N LYS A 33 -15.12 -6.10 1.04
CA LYS A 33 -16.32 -6.41 0.23
C LYS A 33 -17.43 -5.37 0.39
N PHE A 34 -17.73 -4.95 1.62
CA PHE A 34 -18.90 -4.10 1.91
C PHE A 34 -18.66 -2.61 1.63
N LYS A 35 -17.43 -2.23 1.31
CA LYS A 35 -17.11 -0.86 0.96
C LYS A 35 -17.51 -0.57 -0.49
N ARG A 36 -18.18 0.57 -0.71
CA ARG A 36 -18.41 1.11 -2.07
C ARG A 36 -17.05 1.26 -2.74
N ASN A 37 -16.85 0.58 -3.88
CA ASN A 37 -15.57 0.51 -4.60
C ASN A 37 -14.45 -0.30 -3.91
N GLY A 38 -14.79 -1.16 -2.95
CA GLY A 38 -13.82 -1.91 -2.17
C GLY A 38 -12.95 -2.88 -2.99
N LEU A 39 -13.45 -3.39 -4.13
CA LEU A 39 -12.71 -4.28 -5.03
C LEU A 39 -12.17 -3.57 -6.29
N GLN A 40 -12.18 -2.24 -6.36
CA GLN A 40 -11.74 -1.52 -7.55
C GLN A 40 -10.23 -1.62 -7.81
N THR A 41 -9.40 -1.66 -6.76
CA THR A 41 -7.95 -1.68 -6.93
C THR A 41 -7.40 -3.12 -6.91
N PRO A 42 -6.40 -3.44 -7.76
CA PRO A 42 -5.75 -4.76 -7.77
C PRO A 42 -5.26 -5.17 -6.39
N TYR A 43 -4.63 -4.24 -5.66
CA TYR A 43 -4.17 -4.47 -4.29
C TYR A 43 -5.29 -5.01 -3.39
N ARG A 44 -6.47 -4.36 -3.38
CA ARG A 44 -7.57 -4.79 -2.51
C ARG A 44 -8.14 -6.15 -2.93
N ARG A 45 -8.20 -6.44 -4.23
CA ARG A 45 -8.59 -7.77 -4.73
C ARG A 45 -7.61 -8.86 -4.30
N LEU A 46 -6.30 -8.59 -4.35
CA LEU A 46 -5.27 -9.51 -3.87
C LEU A 46 -5.38 -9.77 -2.37
N ILE A 47 -5.51 -8.72 -1.56
CA ILE A 47 -5.68 -8.87 -0.11
C ILE A 47 -6.98 -9.62 0.21
N PHE A 48 -8.06 -9.38 -0.55
CA PHE A 48 -9.29 -10.15 -0.42
C PHE A 48 -9.07 -11.64 -0.71
N ALA A 49 -8.37 -11.98 -1.80
CA ALA A 49 -8.06 -13.37 -2.14
C ALA A 49 -7.19 -14.06 -1.07
N ILE A 50 -6.17 -13.37 -0.56
CA ILE A 50 -5.36 -13.85 0.58
C ILE A 50 -6.24 -14.09 1.81
N SER A 51 -7.15 -13.16 2.12
CA SER A 51 -8.06 -13.29 3.27
C SER A 51 -8.97 -14.50 3.14
N VAL A 52 -9.51 -14.76 1.95
CA VAL A 52 -10.35 -15.95 1.69
C VAL A 52 -9.55 -17.24 1.84
N ALA A 53 -8.32 -17.28 1.32
CA ALA A 53 -7.42 -18.42 1.50
C ALA A 53 -7.10 -18.67 2.98
N ASP A 54 -6.78 -17.61 3.73
CA ASP A 54 -6.52 -17.69 5.16
C ASP A 54 -7.77 -18.13 5.95
N MET A 55 -8.97 -17.72 5.56
CA MET A 55 -10.22 -18.21 6.16
C MET A 55 -10.37 -19.73 5.99
N MET A 56 -10.16 -20.25 4.77
CA MET A 56 -10.25 -21.69 4.48
C MET A 56 -9.20 -22.50 5.25
N GLN A 57 -7.97 -22.01 5.30
CA GLN A 57 -6.90 -22.65 6.07
C GLN A 57 -7.21 -22.61 7.58
N SER A 58 -7.65 -21.47 8.09
CA SER A 58 -7.85 -21.26 9.52
C SER A 58 -9.04 -22.05 10.07
N ILE A 59 -10.14 -22.13 9.31
CA ILE A 59 -11.30 -22.94 9.70
C ILE A 59 -10.93 -24.42 9.75
N SER A 60 -10.16 -24.91 8.77
CA SER A 60 -9.68 -26.29 8.79
C SER A 60 -8.76 -26.54 9.98
N LEU A 61 -7.79 -25.66 10.27
CA LEU A 61 -6.91 -25.85 11.41
C LEU A 61 -7.63 -25.75 12.76
N ALA A 62 -8.70 -24.96 12.85
CA ALA A 62 -9.51 -24.83 14.06
C ALA A 62 -10.45 -26.03 14.28
N LEU A 63 -11.05 -26.56 13.22
CA LEU A 63 -12.02 -27.66 13.29
C LEU A 63 -11.39 -29.05 13.11
N GLY A 64 -10.21 -29.14 12.50
CA GLY A 64 -9.51 -30.36 12.13
C GLY A 64 -9.46 -31.44 13.21
N PRO A 65 -9.15 -31.12 14.50
CA PRO A 65 -9.13 -32.12 15.56
C PRO A 65 -10.45 -32.87 15.73
N TYR A 66 -11.57 -32.23 15.39
CA TYR A 66 -12.93 -32.77 15.52
C TYR A 66 -13.43 -33.41 14.22
N LEU A 67 -13.00 -32.91 13.05
CA LEU A 67 -13.46 -33.36 11.73
C LEU A 67 -12.80 -34.65 11.23
N ASN A 68 -11.74 -35.11 11.89
CA ASN A 68 -11.08 -36.37 11.58
C ASN A 68 -12.03 -37.58 11.74
N ASN A 69 -11.66 -38.71 11.14
CA ASN A 69 -12.42 -39.94 11.23
C ASN A 69 -12.31 -40.56 12.63
N SER A 70 -13.43 -40.67 13.35
CA SER A 70 -13.48 -41.26 14.71
C SER A 70 -13.09 -42.74 14.77
N MET A 71 -13.10 -43.45 13.64
CA MET A 71 -12.63 -44.84 13.57
C MET A 71 -11.10 -44.97 13.64
N GLU A 72 -10.35 -43.87 13.49
CA GLU A 72 -8.90 -43.90 13.49
C GLU A 72 -8.33 -43.63 14.89
N ALA A 73 -7.55 -44.59 15.41
CA ALA A 73 -6.99 -44.55 16.77
C ALA A 73 -6.10 -43.32 17.07
N GLN A 74 -5.67 -42.58 16.03
CA GLN A 74 -4.80 -41.41 16.15
C GLN A 74 -5.58 -40.14 16.49
N ALA A 75 -6.89 -40.12 16.25
CA ALA A 75 -7.71 -38.93 16.32
C ALA A 75 -8.48 -38.88 17.65
N PHE A 76 -7.77 -38.54 18.73
CA PHE A 76 -8.30 -38.60 20.10
C PHE A 76 -9.61 -37.84 20.34
N TRP A 77 -9.86 -36.75 19.61
CA TRP A 77 -11.06 -35.90 19.74
C TRP A 77 -11.94 -35.92 18.48
N ALA A 78 -11.73 -36.88 17.59
CA ALA A 78 -12.52 -37.00 16.38
C ALA A 78 -13.96 -37.39 16.69
N ILE A 79 -14.89 -36.58 16.18
CA ILE A 79 -16.32 -36.88 16.14
C ILE A 79 -16.75 -37.07 14.68
N GLY A 80 -15.92 -36.63 13.74
CA GLY A 80 -16.17 -36.70 12.31
C GLY A 80 -16.11 -38.10 11.72
N ASN A 81 -16.32 -38.12 10.40
CA ASN A 81 -16.31 -39.28 9.55
C ASN A 81 -15.38 -39.05 8.34
N LYS A 82 -15.36 -39.99 7.39
CA LYS A 82 -14.54 -39.88 6.19
C LYS A 82 -14.86 -38.64 5.34
N HIS A 83 -16.12 -38.21 5.28
CA HIS A 83 -16.53 -37.06 4.47
C HIS A 83 -16.11 -35.73 5.11
N THR A 84 -16.26 -35.60 6.44
CA THR A 84 -15.79 -34.40 7.15
C THR A 84 -14.28 -34.25 7.07
N CYS A 85 -13.53 -35.36 7.14
CA CYS A 85 -12.09 -35.36 6.93
C CYS A 85 -11.69 -34.93 5.52
N ARG A 86 -12.40 -35.39 4.48
CA ARG A 86 -12.16 -34.95 3.09
C ARG A 86 -12.41 -33.46 2.91
N LEU A 87 -13.49 -32.93 3.50
CA LEU A 87 -13.79 -31.50 3.45
C LEU A 87 -12.72 -30.69 4.19
N ASP A 88 -12.30 -31.14 5.38
CA ASP A 88 -11.23 -30.51 6.15
C ASP A 88 -9.93 -30.45 5.35
N GLY A 89 -9.50 -31.60 4.79
CA GLY A 89 -8.28 -31.67 3.98
C GLY A 89 -8.35 -30.82 2.71
N LEU A 90 -9.51 -30.75 2.05
CA LEU A 90 -9.74 -29.88 0.90
C LEU A 90 -9.60 -28.40 1.27
N LEU A 91 -10.25 -27.95 2.35
CA LEU A 91 -10.16 -26.57 2.82
C LEU A 91 -8.73 -26.21 3.23
N LEU A 92 -8.04 -27.11 3.93
CA LEU A 92 -6.64 -26.92 4.29
C LEU A 92 -5.76 -26.79 3.06
N ALA A 93 -5.91 -27.69 2.10
CA ALA A 93 -5.12 -27.70 0.87
C ALA A 93 -5.34 -26.44 0.02
N LEU A 94 -6.59 -26.02 -0.17
CA LEU A 94 -6.92 -24.79 -0.88
C LEU A 94 -6.30 -23.58 -0.19
N GLY A 95 -6.54 -23.40 1.11
CA GLY A 95 -6.04 -22.24 1.84
C GLY A 95 -4.51 -22.20 1.95
N SER A 96 -3.89 -23.31 2.36
CA SER A 96 -2.44 -23.41 2.55
C SER A 96 -1.62 -23.31 1.26
N THR A 97 -2.21 -23.65 0.11
CA THR A 97 -1.57 -23.51 -1.20
C THR A 97 -1.84 -22.12 -1.80
N ALA A 98 -3.06 -21.60 -1.69
CA ALA A 98 -3.43 -20.30 -2.25
C ALA A 98 -2.74 -19.14 -1.53
N SER A 99 -2.66 -19.18 -0.19
CA SER A 99 -2.07 -18.10 0.63
C SER A 99 -0.62 -17.76 0.25
N PRO A 100 0.34 -18.72 0.12
CA PRO A 100 1.70 -18.41 -0.34
C PRO A 100 1.74 -17.92 -1.79
N MET A 101 0.93 -18.48 -2.69
CA MET A 101 0.88 -18.04 -4.09
C MET A 101 0.44 -16.58 -4.22
N TYR A 102 -0.65 -16.21 -3.53
CA TYR A 102 -1.11 -14.82 -3.51
C TYR A 102 -0.16 -13.88 -2.74
N SER A 103 0.52 -14.37 -1.71
CA SER A 103 1.55 -13.59 -0.99
C SER A 103 2.73 -13.24 -1.91
N SER A 104 3.22 -14.19 -2.70
CA SER A 104 4.23 -13.91 -3.74
C SER A 104 3.69 -12.99 -4.81
N PHE A 105 2.42 -13.17 -5.20
CA PHE A 105 1.81 -12.29 -6.19
C PHE A 105 1.69 -10.85 -5.67
N LEU A 106 1.43 -10.65 -4.38
CA LEU A 106 1.45 -9.35 -3.75
C LEU A 106 2.85 -8.71 -3.84
N THR A 107 3.93 -9.50 -3.67
CA THR A 107 5.30 -9.00 -3.88
C THR A 107 5.53 -8.57 -5.34
N ILE A 108 5.05 -9.36 -6.32
CA ILE A 108 5.11 -9.01 -7.74
C ILE A 108 4.32 -7.72 -8.04
N TYR A 109 3.14 -7.55 -7.43
CA TYR A 109 2.36 -6.32 -7.54
C TYR A 109 3.16 -5.10 -7.08
N TYR A 110 3.75 -5.14 -5.87
CA TYR A 110 4.57 -4.04 -5.37
C TYR A 110 5.80 -3.81 -6.24
N TYR A 111 6.43 -4.87 -6.75
CA TYR A 111 7.54 -4.75 -7.69
C TYR A 111 7.12 -4.00 -8.97
N CYS A 112 6.05 -4.42 -9.63
CA CYS A 112 5.53 -3.76 -10.82
C CYS A 112 5.12 -2.31 -10.54
N LYS A 113 4.52 -2.04 -9.38
CA LYS A 113 4.07 -0.70 -8.99
C LYS A 113 5.23 0.25 -8.69
N LEU A 114 6.18 -0.16 -7.84
CA LEU A 114 7.29 0.67 -7.38
C LEU A 114 8.39 0.82 -8.44
N TYR A 115 8.75 -0.28 -9.10
CA TYR A 115 9.90 -0.30 -10.00
C TYR A 115 9.51 -0.01 -11.45
N LYS A 116 8.50 -0.73 -11.98
CA LYS A 116 8.06 -0.53 -13.37
C LYS A 116 7.12 0.66 -13.55
N LYS A 117 6.75 1.35 -12.46
CA LYS A 117 5.76 2.44 -12.44
C LYS A 117 4.45 2.04 -13.13
N MET A 118 4.06 0.77 -13.03
CA MET A 118 2.89 0.25 -13.73
C MET A 118 1.60 0.81 -13.10
N HIS A 119 0.70 1.33 -13.94
CA HIS A 119 -0.60 1.81 -13.49
C HIS A 119 -1.51 0.62 -13.09
N ASN A 120 -2.47 0.86 -12.20
CA ASN A 120 -3.32 -0.20 -11.63
C ASN A 120 -4.17 -0.90 -12.70
N GLN A 121 -4.74 -0.14 -13.64
CA GLN A 121 -5.51 -0.68 -14.76
C GLN A 121 -4.66 -1.57 -15.67
N SER A 122 -3.45 -1.12 -16.04
CA SER A 122 -2.53 -1.92 -16.86
C SER A 122 -2.11 -3.21 -16.16
N PHE A 123 -1.85 -3.14 -14.85
CA PHE A 123 -1.56 -4.33 -14.05
C PHE A 123 -2.74 -5.30 -14.02
N ALA A 124 -3.96 -4.79 -13.79
CA ALA A 124 -5.18 -5.59 -13.75
C ALA A 124 -5.40 -6.35 -15.05
N GLN A 125 -5.31 -5.65 -16.17
CA GLN A 125 -5.60 -6.23 -17.49
C GLN A 125 -4.50 -7.18 -17.98
N LYS A 126 -3.22 -6.90 -17.69
CA LYS A 126 -2.10 -7.63 -18.29
C LYS A 126 -1.49 -8.70 -17.39
N VAL A 127 -1.55 -8.53 -16.07
CA VAL A 127 -0.80 -9.38 -15.12
C VAL A 127 -1.75 -10.12 -14.19
N GLU A 128 -2.73 -9.43 -13.64
CA GLU A 128 -3.64 -9.98 -12.63
C GLU A 128 -4.51 -11.13 -13.15
N ILE A 129 -5.09 -11.00 -14.34
CA ILE A 129 -5.93 -12.05 -14.92
C ILE A 129 -5.15 -13.35 -15.07
N TRP A 130 -3.96 -13.30 -15.67
CA TRP A 130 -3.16 -14.49 -15.94
C TRP A 130 -2.71 -15.20 -14.66
N ILE A 131 -2.31 -14.44 -13.63
CA ILE A 131 -1.87 -15.04 -12.37
C ILE A 131 -3.04 -15.65 -11.60
N ASN A 132 -4.20 -14.99 -11.56
CA ASN A 132 -5.39 -15.58 -10.94
C ASN A 132 -5.83 -16.86 -11.66
N VAL A 133 -5.84 -16.85 -13.00
CA VAL A 133 -6.17 -18.04 -13.81
C VAL A 133 -5.18 -19.16 -13.53
N PHE A 134 -3.87 -18.88 -13.47
CA PHE A 134 -2.84 -19.86 -13.14
C PHE A 134 -3.06 -20.47 -11.74
N ILE A 135 -3.27 -19.64 -10.72
CA ILE A 135 -3.52 -20.10 -9.34
C ILE A 135 -4.79 -20.95 -9.30
N LEU A 136 -5.88 -20.52 -9.93
CA LEU A 136 -7.14 -21.25 -9.93
C LEU A 136 -7.03 -22.60 -10.64
N ILE A 137 -6.43 -22.65 -11.83
CA ILE A 137 -6.19 -23.91 -12.56
C ILE A 137 -5.37 -24.87 -11.71
N PHE A 138 -4.29 -24.38 -11.09
CA PHE A 138 -3.44 -25.19 -10.23
C PHE A 138 -4.20 -25.77 -9.03
N LEU A 139 -4.96 -24.93 -8.32
CA LEU A 139 -5.75 -25.34 -7.16
C LEU A 139 -6.85 -26.34 -7.53
N VAL A 140 -7.62 -26.06 -8.59
CA VAL A 140 -8.69 -26.96 -9.04
C VAL A 140 -8.11 -28.31 -9.47
N THR A 141 -7.07 -28.31 -10.31
CA THR A 141 -6.47 -29.55 -10.82
C THR A 141 -5.94 -30.44 -9.70
N THR A 142 -5.15 -29.87 -8.78
CA THR A 142 -4.54 -30.65 -7.69
C THR A 142 -5.57 -31.19 -6.70
N ASN A 143 -6.58 -30.39 -6.33
CA ASN A 143 -7.60 -30.80 -5.37
C ASN A 143 -8.62 -31.76 -5.99
N THR A 144 -9.01 -31.56 -7.25
CA THR A 144 -9.88 -32.51 -7.97
C THR A 144 -9.19 -33.87 -8.12
N TYR A 145 -7.90 -33.89 -8.46
CA TYR A 145 -7.12 -35.12 -8.48
C TYR A 145 -7.14 -35.82 -7.12
N ALA A 146 -6.83 -35.10 -6.04
CA ALA A 146 -6.82 -35.65 -4.68
C ALA A 146 -8.19 -36.17 -4.20
N LEU A 147 -9.28 -35.50 -4.58
CA LEU A 147 -10.63 -35.96 -4.30
C LEU A 147 -10.93 -37.27 -5.06
N GLY A 148 -10.62 -37.32 -6.35
CA GLY A 148 -10.80 -38.52 -7.19
C GLY A 148 -10.01 -39.74 -6.69
N THR A 149 -8.79 -39.52 -6.21
CA THR A 149 -7.93 -40.58 -5.66
C THR A 149 -8.16 -40.86 -4.17
N ASN A 150 -9.10 -40.18 -3.53
CA ASN A 150 -9.39 -40.31 -2.10
C ASN A 150 -8.17 -40.08 -1.20
N SER A 151 -7.33 -39.11 -1.55
CA SER A 151 -6.04 -38.86 -0.92
C SER A 151 -6.11 -38.01 0.35
N PHE A 152 -7.26 -37.40 0.64
CA PHE A 152 -7.48 -36.68 1.91
C PHE A 152 -7.77 -37.66 3.03
N ASN A 153 -6.80 -37.78 3.93
CA ASN A 153 -6.84 -38.68 5.09
C ASN A 153 -6.26 -37.98 6.32
N THR A 154 -6.56 -38.51 7.50
CA THR A 154 -6.08 -37.95 8.77
C THR A 154 -4.56 -37.86 8.78
N SER A 155 -3.98 -36.73 9.18
CA SER A 155 -2.53 -36.61 9.37
C SER A 155 -2.04 -37.59 10.45
N ARG A 156 -0.74 -37.91 10.45
CA ARG A 156 -0.10 -38.81 11.44
C ARG A 156 -0.36 -38.42 12.90
N GLY A 157 -0.68 -37.15 13.17
CA GLY A 157 -0.96 -36.64 14.51
C GLY A 157 -2.44 -36.64 14.89
N GLY A 158 -3.35 -37.01 13.98
CA GLY A 158 -4.79 -36.96 14.25
C GLY A 158 -5.35 -35.55 14.47
N GLN A 159 -4.71 -34.52 13.91
CA GLN A 159 -5.04 -33.11 14.19
C GLN A 159 -5.81 -32.40 13.08
N PHE A 160 -5.74 -32.90 11.86
CA PHE A 160 -6.38 -32.38 10.65
C PHE A 160 -6.12 -33.37 9.51
N CYS A 161 -6.83 -33.23 8.41
CA CYS A 161 -6.68 -34.07 7.23
C CYS A 161 -5.75 -33.45 6.19
N VAL A 162 -4.95 -34.27 5.53
CA VAL A 162 -3.96 -33.88 4.52
C VAL A 162 -3.89 -34.92 3.41
N TYR A 163 -3.05 -34.67 2.40
CA TYR A 163 -2.62 -35.69 1.44
C TYR A 163 -1.85 -36.80 2.15
N ALA A 164 -2.51 -37.90 2.46
CA ALA A 164 -1.93 -39.04 3.17
C ALA A 164 -2.49 -40.37 2.65
N VAL A 165 -1.74 -41.45 2.87
CA VAL A 165 -2.18 -42.82 2.58
C VAL A 165 -3.08 -43.34 3.70
N THR A 166 -4.09 -44.14 3.38
CA THR A 166 -5.02 -44.73 4.36
C THR A 166 -4.65 -46.18 4.70
N PRO A 167 -4.71 -46.59 5.98
CA PRO A 167 -4.72 -45.73 7.15
C PRO A 167 -3.35 -45.05 7.34
N SER A 168 -3.35 -43.85 7.90
CA SER A 168 -2.10 -43.11 8.12
C SER A 168 -1.17 -43.91 9.02
N GLY A 169 0.11 -44.01 8.65
CA GLY A 169 1.09 -44.79 9.43
C GLY A 169 1.23 -46.26 9.04
N CYS A 170 0.37 -46.79 8.14
CA CYS A 170 0.42 -48.21 7.73
C CYS A 170 1.77 -48.64 7.12
N ARG A 171 2.47 -47.73 6.45
CA ARG A 171 3.81 -48.01 5.89
C ARG A 171 4.90 -48.11 6.96
N GLN A 172 4.73 -47.41 8.08
CA GLN A 172 5.72 -47.36 9.15
C GLN A 172 5.50 -48.49 10.17
N GLN A 173 4.25 -48.89 10.40
CA GLN A 173 3.86 -49.89 11.40
C GLN A 173 2.72 -50.77 10.85
N PRO A 174 3.02 -51.70 9.90
CA PRO A 174 2.00 -52.57 9.33
C PRO A 174 1.34 -53.48 10.38
N ASP A 175 2.06 -53.86 11.43
CA ASP A 175 1.52 -54.71 12.51
C ASP A 175 0.40 -54.03 13.30
N LEU A 176 0.46 -52.70 13.45
CA LEU A 176 -0.50 -51.94 14.25
C LEU A 176 -1.72 -51.51 13.44
N TYR A 177 -1.51 -51.18 12.17
CA TYR A 177 -2.53 -50.58 11.31
C TYR A 177 -3.05 -51.50 10.19
N GLY A 178 -2.47 -52.69 10.05
CA GLY A 178 -2.74 -53.61 8.95
C GLY A 178 -2.08 -53.17 7.64
N GLU A 179 -2.35 -53.94 6.58
CA GLU A 179 -1.89 -53.61 5.24
C GLU A 179 -2.53 -52.30 4.76
N CYS A 180 -1.70 -51.43 4.16
CA CYS A 180 -2.19 -50.20 3.55
C CYS A 180 -3.22 -50.55 2.47
N LYS A 181 -4.45 -50.04 2.58
CA LYS A 181 -5.41 -50.16 1.50
C LYS A 181 -4.82 -49.44 0.28
N SER A 182 -4.68 -50.15 -0.83
CA SER A 182 -4.07 -49.68 -2.06
C SER A 182 -4.79 -48.41 -2.54
N SER A 183 -4.24 -47.25 -2.23
CA SER A 183 -4.55 -46.05 -2.99
C SER A 183 -3.96 -46.24 -4.38
N PRO A 184 -4.61 -45.76 -5.47
CA PRO A 184 -4.25 -46.09 -6.85
C PRO A 184 -2.76 -45.89 -7.16
N ASP A 185 -2.13 -44.90 -6.54
CA ASP A 185 -0.68 -44.72 -6.54
C ASP A 185 -0.20 -43.98 -5.28
N PRO A 186 0.45 -44.66 -4.32
CA PRO A 186 0.94 -44.01 -3.11
C PRO A 186 2.15 -43.09 -3.35
N ASN A 187 2.86 -43.23 -4.48
CA ASN A 187 3.93 -42.30 -4.85
C ASN A 187 3.33 -40.98 -5.33
N ALA A 188 2.23 -41.02 -6.09
CA ALA A 188 1.52 -39.82 -6.52
C ALA A 188 1.04 -38.97 -5.32
N ILE A 189 0.54 -39.59 -4.25
CA ILE A 189 0.12 -38.86 -3.02
C ILE A 189 1.33 -38.21 -2.33
N ALA A 190 2.44 -38.94 -2.23
CA ALA A 190 3.65 -38.40 -1.63
C ALA A 190 4.20 -37.21 -2.44
N ILE A 191 4.20 -37.32 -3.77
CA ILE A 191 4.59 -36.24 -4.69
C ILE A 191 3.65 -35.05 -4.54
N LEU A 192 2.33 -35.28 -4.48
CA LEU A 192 1.34 -34.22 -4.31
C LEU A 192 1.56 -33.46 -3.00
N ASN A 193 1.71 -34.18 -1.89
CA ASN A 193 2.00 -33.58 -0.58
C ASN A 193 3.30 -32.78 -0.59
N LEU A 194 4.36 -33.33 -1.18
CA LEU A 194 5.65 -32.67 -1.29
C LEU A 194 5.56 -31.41 -2.16
N LEU A 195 4.83 -31.47 -3.28
CA LEU A 195 4.61 -30.34 -4.17
C LEU A 195 3.87 -29.20 -3.48
N THR A 196 2.73 -29.50 -2.85
CA THR A 196 1.85 -28.48 -2.25
C THR A 196 2.37 -27.95 -0.92
N SER A 197 2.92 -28.81 -0.07
CA SER A 197 3.30 -28.42 1.31
C SER A 197 4.76 -28.00 1.44
N VAL A 198 5.61 -28.29 0.45
CA VAL A 198 7.04 -27.93 0.52
C VAL A 198 7.46 -27.08 -0.68
N PHE A 199 7.38 -27.63 -1.89
CA PHE A 199 7.95 -26.95 -3.06
C PHE A 199 7.27 -25.62 -3.34
N ILE A 200 5.95 -25.53 -3.31
CA ILE A 200 5.23 -24.29 -3.60
C ILE A 200 5.50 -23.20 -2.55
N PRO A 201 5.30 -23.43 -1.24
CA PRO A 201 5.61 -22.42 -0.22
C PRO A 201 7.07 -21.97 -0.28
N VAL A 202 8.02 -22.89 -0.46
CA VAL A 202 9.45 -22.54 -0.56
C VAL A 202 9.74 -21.73 -1.83
N ALA A 203 9.19 -22.12 -2.99
CA ALA A 203 9.36 -21.37 -4.23
C ALA A 203 8.76 -19.95 -4.11
N CYS A 204 7.57 -19.84 -3.52
CA CYS A 204 6.92 -18.57 -3.20
C CYS A 204 7.78 -17.69 -2.28
N LEU A 205 8.35 -18.27 -1.22
CA LEU A 205 9.28 -17.59 -0.32
C LEU A 205 10.52 -17.09 -1.06
N MET A 206 11.12 -17.93 -1.90
CA MET A 206 12.29 -17.55 -2.70
C MET A 206 11.99 -16.39 -3.65
N VAL A 207 10.85 -16.43 -4.36
CA VAL A 207 10.41 -15.33 -5.22
C VAL A 207 10.23 -14.05 -4.42
N SER A 208 9.55 -14.11 -3.27
CA SER A 208 9.33 -12.94 -2.42
C SER A 208 10.63 -12.33 -1.90
N VAL A 209 11.57 -13.17 -1.45
CA VAL A 209 12.90 -12.72 -0.97
C VAL A 209 13.70 -12.10 -2.11
N VAL A 210 13.80 -12.74 -3.27
CA VAL A 210 14.57 -12.22 -4.42
C VAL A 210 14.02 -10.88 -4.89
N LEU A 211 12.69 -10.76 -5.04
CA LEU A 211 12.07 -9.50 -5.47
C LEU A 211 12.23 -8.40 -4.42
N LEU A 212 12.10 -8.72 -3.12
CA LEU A 212 12.31 -7.77 -2.05
C LEU A 212 13.78 -7.30 -2.01
N SER A 213 14.74 -8.21 -2.08
CA SER A 213 16.17 -7.89 -2.13
C SER A 213 16.48 -6.99 -3.33
N PHE A 214 15.92 -7.27 -4.51
CA PHE A 214 16.11 -6.41 -5.68
C PHE A 214 15.50 -5.01 -5.48
N LEU A 215 14.30 -4.91 -4.90
CA LEU A 215 13.66 -3.63 -4.61
C LEU A 215 14.46 -2.81 -3.59
N LEU A 216 14.88 -3.43 -2.49
CA LEU A 216 15.70 -2.77 -1.47
C LEU A 216 17.04 -2.31 -2.05
N TRP A 217 17.70 -3.16 -2.84
CA TRP A 217 18.93 -2.80 -3.54
C TRP A 217 18.74 -1.57 -4.43
N LYS A 218 17.64 -1.53 -5.21
CA LYS A 218 17.33 -0.38 -6.07
C LYS A 218 17.00 0.89 -5.28
N ILE A 219 16.28 0.78 -4.17
CA ILE A 219 15.97 1.92 -3.30
C ILE A 219 17.27 2.51 -2.73
N VAL A 220 18.15 1.67 -2.19
CA VAL A 220 19.46 2.09 -1.67
C VAL A 220 20.33 2.71 -2.75
N LEU A 221 20.33 2.14 -3.97
CA LEU A 221 21.09 2.71 -5.09
C LEU A 221 20.57 4.10 -5.49
N ASN A 222 19.25 4.27 -5.55
CA ASN A 222 18.64 5.55 -5.89
C ASN A 222 18.91 6.61 -4.81
N GLU A 223 18.90 6.23 -3.54
CA GLU A 223 19.22 7.13 -2.44
C GLU A 223 20.68 7.60 -2.54
N LYS A 224 21.64 6.70 -2.79
CA LYS A 224 23.05 7.07 -2.98
C LYS A 224 23.24 8.06 -4.13
N ILE A 225 22.58 7.83 -5.27
CA ILE A 225 22.64 8.73 -6.42
C ILE A 225 22.09 10.11 -6.07
N PHE A 226 20.98 10.16 -5.30
CA PHE A 226 20.39 11.41 -4.86
C PHE A 226 21.28 12.16 -3.86
N THR A 227 21.89 11.46 -2.90
CA THR A 227 22.84 12.06 -1.96
C THR A 227 24.04 12.66 -2.70
N THR A 228 24.63 11.94 -3.66
CA THR A 228 25.76 12.47 -4.45
C THR A 228 25.37 13.71 -5.24
N ARG A 229 24.18 13.74 -5.86
CA ARG A 229 23.69 14.94 -6.58
C ARG A 229 23.43 16.11 -5.63
N SER A 230 22.84 15.86 -4.46
CA SER A 230 22.57 16.90 -3.46
C SER A 230 23.85 17.51 -2.91
N THR A 231 24.88 16.69 -2.63
CA THR A 231 26.19 17.19 -2.20
C THR A 231 26.88 17.97 -3.32
N SER A 232 26.81 17.49 -4.57
CA SER A 232 27.37 18.21 -5.72
C SER A 232 26.72 19.58 -5.90
N ALA A 233 25.38 19.66 -5.87
CA ALA A 233 24.65 20.92 -6.01
C ALA A 233 24.92 21.88 -4.84
N ARG A 234 25.04 21.38 -3.60
CA ARG A 234 25.42 22.22 -2.46
C ARG A 234 26.84 22.75 -2.59
N ASN A 235 27.78 21.95 -3.06
CA ASN A 235 29.15 22.38 -3.28
C ASN A 235 29.24 23.42 -4.40
N GLU A 236 28.46 23.26 -5.47
CA GLU A 236 28.37 24.24 -6.56
C GLU A 236 27.81 25.59 -6.07
N ILE A 237 26.71 25.56 -5.30
CA ILE A 237 26.16 26.78 -4.67
C ILE A 237 27.17 27.41 -3.69
N ALA A 238 27.87 26.61 -2.90
CA ALA A 238 28.89 27.12 -1.96
C ALA A 238 30.06 27.78 -2.70
N ASN A 239 30.51 27.19 -3.80
CA ASN A 239 31.57 27.76 -4.65
C ASN A 239 31.11 29.06 -5.32
N ASP A 240 29.87 29.13 -5.81
CA ASP A 240 29.30 30.34 -6.41
C ASP A 240 29.23 31.50 -5.40
N VAL A 241 28.80 31.21 -4.16
CA VAL A 241 28.77 32.22 -3.08
C VAL A 241 30.18 32.71 -2.74
N GLN A 242 31.16 31.81 -2.65
CA GLN A 242 32.56 32.20 -2.40
C GLN A 242 33.16 33.04 -3.53
N ASN A 243 32.84 32.71 -4.78
CA ASN A 243 33.30 33.48 -5.94
C ASN A 243 32.64 34.88 -5.98
N GLU A 244 31.36 35.00 -5.60
CA GLU A 244 30.70 36.30 -5.45
C GLU A 244 31.37 37.16 -4.37
N GLU A 245 31.65 36.59 -3.18
CA GLU A 245 32.34 37.30 -2.08
C GLU A 245 33.74 37.77 -2.47
N GLN A 246 34.51 36.95 -3.19
CA GLN A 246 35.83 37.35 -3.70
C GLN A 246 35.73 38.49 -4.71
N SER A 247 34.71 38.47 -5.59
CA SER A 247 34.49 39.53 -6.58
C SER A 247 34.06 40.87 -5.97
N GLU A 248 33.42 40.85 -4.79
CA GLU A 248 33.09 42.06 -4.03
C GLU A 248 34.30 42.61 -3.28
N GLN A 249 35.12 41.76 -2.65
CA GLN A 249 36.35 42.21 -1.97
C GLN A 249 37.36 42.86 -2.92
N GLU A 250 37.47 42.40 -4.17
CA GLU A 250 38.39 42.99 -5.14
C GLU A 250 37.98 44.42 -5.58
N LYS A 251 36.70 44.79 -5.44
CA LYS A 251 36.21 46.12 -5.85
C LYS A 251 36.39 47.22 -4.82
N ASP A 252 36.59 46.87 -3.55
CA ASP A 252 36.76 47.82 -2.44
C ASP A 252 38.23 48.12 -2.11
N LEU A 253 39.20 47.56 -2.85
CA LEU A 253 40.60 47.94 -2.71
C LEU A 253 40.84 49.34 -3.33
N PRO A 254 41.27 50.35 -2.56
CA PRO A 254 41.53 51.69 -3.09
C PRO A 254 42.70 51.61 -4.08
N LYS A 255 42.45 51.98 -5.34
CA LYS A 255 43.50 52.26 -6.31
C LYS A 255 44.24 53.53 -5.89
N GLU A 256 45.21 53.39 -5.00
CA GLU A 256 46.13 54.45 -4.63
C GLU A 256 47.30 54.52 -5.62
N SER A 257 47.52 55.75 -6.11
CA SER A 257 48.75 56.30 -6.72
C SER A 257 49.15 55.89 -8.15
N ILE A 258 48.75 56.71 -9.13
CA ILE A 258 49.65 57.17 -10.21
C ILE A 258 49.46 58.69 -10.41
N THR A 259 50.50 59.42 -10.01
CA THR A 259 50.92 60.82 -10.29
C THR A 259 51.06 61.06 -11.82
N THR A 260 51.02 62.23 -12.47
CA THR A 260 51.14 63.66 -12.14
C THR A 260 50.88 64.48 -13.43
N ASN A 261 50.66 65.80 -13.25
CA ASN A 261 50.76 66.90 -14.22
C ASN A 261 49.55 67.20 -15.10
N ILE A 262 48.74 68.19 -14.68
CA ILE A 262 48.28 69.30 -15.53
C ILE A 262 48.25 70.57 -14.66
N LYS A 263 48.80 71.64 -15.24
CA LYS A 263 48.97 72.97 -14.68
C LYS A 263 47.66 73.67 -14.35
N SER A 264 47.75 74.42 -13.26
CA SER A 264 46.96 75.56 -12.81
C SER A 264 46.37 76.46 -13.90
N GLU A 265 45.08 76.75 -13.80
CA GLU A 265 44.56 78.10 -14.01
C GLU A 265 43.30 78.34 -13.15
N GLU A 266 43.32 79.46 -12.46
CA GLU A 266 42.44 79.87 -11.37
C GLU A 266 41.42 80.87 -11.93
N THR A 267 40.12 80.63 -11.77
CA THR A 267 39.11 81.71 -11.77
C THR A 267 37.89 81.33 -10.92
N ALA A 268 37.52 82.26 -10.06
CA ALA A 268 36.51 82.13 -9.01
C ALA A 268 35.05 82.16 -9.52
N SER A 269 34.16 81.45 -8.83
CA SER A 269 32.72 81.78 -8.78
C SER A 269 32.00 81.04 -7.63
N PRO A 270 31.19 81.72 -6.78
CA PRO A 270 30.44 81.08 -5.71
C PRO A 270 28.95 80.88 -6.08
N ARG A 271 28.47 79.64 -6.01
CA ARG A 271 27.05 79.21 -5.91
C ARG A 271 27.08 77.68 -5.93
N GLY A 272 26.72 76.96 -4.87
CA GLY A 272 25.43 76.94 -4.23
C GLY A 272 24.95 75.49 -4.28
N GLU A 273 24.77 74.88 -3.11
CA GLU A 273 23.82 73.80 -2.79
C GLU A 273 23.64 72.58 -3.72
N SER A 274 23.56 71.37 -3.15
CA SER A 274 22.96 70.14 -3.72
C SER A 274 23.87 68.99 -4.21
N THR A 275 24.98 68.69 -3.53
CA THR A 275 25.78 67.45 -3.83
C THR A 275 25.67 66.34 -2.79
N ALA A 276 25.24 66.63 -1.56
CA ALA A 276 25.09 65.61 -0.51
C ALA A 276 23.89 64.65 -0.70
N LYS A 277 22.85 65.04 -1.46
CA LYS A 277 21.66 64.20 -1.72
C LYS A 277 21.81 63.23 -2.89
N ARG A 278 22.86 63.35 -3.71
CA ARG A 278 23.09 62.45 -4.87
C ARG A 278 23.89 61.20 -4.53
N LEU A 279 24.79 61.23 -3.54
CA LEU A 279 25.54 60.03 -3.13
C LEU A 279 24.73 59.04 -2.27
N SER A 280 23.76 59.50 -1.48
CA SER A 280 22.94 58.60 -0.64
C SER A 280 21.93 57.77 -1.45
N ASN A 281 21.44 58.29 -2.58
CA ASN A 281 20.45 57.60 -3.41
C ASN A 281 21.03 56.49 -4.31
N VAL A 282 22.35 56.47 -4.55
CA VAL A 282 22.99 55.44 -5.38
C VAL A 282 23.24 54.15 -4.59
N LYS A 283 23.66 54.25 -3.31
CA LYS A 283 23.89 53.07 -2.45
C LYS A 283 22.61 52.29 -2.11
N ILE A 284 21.48 52.99 -1.92
CA ILE A 284 20.20 52.33 -1.54
C ILE A 284 19.61 51.52 -2.70
N ARG A 285 19.78 51.95 -3.95
CA ARG A 285 19.30 51.21 -5.14
C ARG A 285 20.07 49.93 -5.43
N GLY A 286 21.33 49.81 -4.97
CA GLY A 286 22.11 48.58 -5.06
C GLY A 286 21.58 47.51 -4.09
N ILE A 287 21.39 47.90 -2.82
CA ILE A 287 20.92 47.01 -1.75
C ILE A 287 19.50 46.49 -2.05
N ALA A 288 18.60 47.33 -2.58
CA ALA A 288 17.24 46.90 -2.93
C ALA A 288 17.21 45.86 -4.07
N ARG A 289 18.11 45.96 -5.07
CA ARG A 289 18.24 44.96 -6.14
C ARG A 289 18.84 43.65 -5.63
N PHE A 290 19.83 43.72 -4.74
CA PHE A 290 20.42 42.55 -4.11
C PHE A 290 19.39 41.78 -3.26
N ILE A 291 18.61 42.48 -2.42
CA ILE A 291 17.56 41.86 -1.60
C ILE A 291 16.45 41.24 -2.47
N LYS A 292 16.08 41.88 -3.59
CA LYS A 292 15.06 41.35 -4.51
C LYS A 292 15.54 40.08 -5.23
N ASN A 293 16.80 40.02 -5.66
CA ASN A 293 17.38 38.84 -6.28
C ASN A 293 17.58 37.68 -5.29
N GLN A 294 18.01 37.97 -4.06
CA GLN A 294 18.09 36.98 -2.97
C GLN A 294 16.71 36.35 -2.67
N ARG A 295 15.64 37.17 -2.61
CA ARG A 295 14.27 36.66 -2.38
C ARG A 295 13.74 35.77 -3.50
N LEU A 296 14.07 36.06 -4.76
CA LEU A 296 13.64 35.24 -5.90
C LEU A 296 14.36 33.89 -5.94
N ARG A 297 15.67 33.85 -5.59
CA ARG A 297 16.44 32.61 -5.47
C ARG A 297 15.93 31.70 -4.33
N ILE A 298 15.60 32.28 -3.18
CA ILE A 298 15.03 31.53 -2.04
C ILE A 298 13.63 31.00 -2.35
N ARG A 299 12.78 31.76 -3.07
CA ARG A 299 11.45 31.29 -3.48
C ARG A 299 11.50 30.16 -4.51
N GLY A 300 12.45 30.20 -5.46
CA GLY A 300 12.64 29.12 -6.42
C GLY A 300 13.01 27.79 -5.76
N SER A 301 13.99 27.79 -4.84
CA SER A 301 14.46 26.54 -4.22
C SER A 301 13.47 25.90 -3.23
N ILE A 302 12.53 26.68 -2.68
CA ILE A 302 11.47 26.18 -1.79
C ILE A 302 10.32 25.55 -2.60
N ILE A 303 9.99 26.10 -3.77
CA ILE A 303 8.88 25.61 -4.61
C ILE A 303 9.29 24.34 -5.38
N ASP A 304 10.54 24.23 -5.84
CA ASP A 304 10.99 23.03 -6.54
C ASP A 304 11.16 21.82 -5.58
N ASN A 305 11.49 22.06 -4.31
CA ASN A 305 11.57 20.98 -3.32
C ASN A 305 10.21 20.45 -2.87
N SER A 306 9.13 21.26 -2.90
CA SER A 306 7.83 20.79 -2.38
C SER A 306 7.16 19.78 -3.31
N ASN A 307 7.27 19.93 -4.63
CA ASN A 307 6.65 19.03 -5.60
C ASN A 307 7.28 17.63 -5.64
N GLU A 308 8.54 17.48 -5.23
CA GLU A 308 9.22 16.17 -5.23
C GLU A 308 8.96 15.34 -3.95
N THR A 309 8.45 15.95 -2.88
CA THR A 309 8.31 15.29 -1.56
C THR A 309 7.10 14.35 -1.46
N ALA A 310 5.95 14.70 -2.04
CA ALA A 310 4.73 13.89 -2.00
C ALA A 310 4.88 12.47 -2.60
N PRO A 311 5.44 12.29 -3.81
CA PRO A 311 5.60 10.94 -4.38
C PRO A 311 6.58 10.06 -3.59
N ASN A 312 7.56 10.65 -2.90
CA ASN A 312 8.51 9.91 -2.07
C ASN A 312 7.87 9.35 -0.80
N ALA A 313 7.00 10.11 -0.13
CA ALA A 313 6.27 9.64 1.04
C ALA A 313 5.37 8.44 0.71
N TYR A 314 4.66 8.50 -0.43
CA TYR A 314 3.81 7.39 -0.89
C TYR A 314 4.62 6.12 -1.21
N ARG A 315 5.77 6.27 -1.88
CA ARG A 315 6.69 5.14 -2.17
C ARG A 315 7.26 4.50 -0.91
N GLN A 316 7.64 5.31 0.08
CA GLN A 316 8.11 4.82 1.37
C GLN A 316 7.03 4.00 2.07
N GLU A 317 5.79 4.49 2.12
CA GLU A 317 4.68 3.77 2.75
C GLU A 317 4.40 2.43 2.07
N MET A 318 4.36 2.39 0.73
CA MET A 318 4.20 1.14 -0.02
C MET A 318 5.36 0.17 0.23
N THR A 319 6.59 0.67 0.32
CA THR A 319 7.78 -0.16 0.61
C THR A 319 7.69 -0.77 2.00
N VAL A 320 7.29 0.01 3.01
CA VAL A 320 7.11 -0.49 4.36
C VAL A 320 6.00 -1.55 4.40
N GLN A 321 4.88 -1.33 3.72
CA GLN A 321 3.82 -2.34 3.62
C GLN A 321 4.33 -3.65 3.00
N LEU A 322 5.07 -3.56 1.89
CA LEU A 322 5.68 -4.72 1.24
C LEU A 322 6.58 -5.51 2.20
N ILE A 323 7.50 -4.82 2.90
CA ILE A 323 8.41 -5.45 3.85
C ILE A 323 7.62 -6.17 4.94
N LEU A 324 6.59 -5.51 5.49
CA LEU A 324 5.76 -6.10 6.54
C LEU A 324 5.03 -7.38 6.05
N TYR A 325 4.48 -7.38 4.83
CA TYR A 325 3.85 -8.57 4.27
C TYR A 325 4.86 -9.70 4.05
N CYS A 326 6.05 -9.40 3.53
CA CYS A 326 7.11 -10.40 3.37
C CYS A 326 7.56 -10.97 4.73
N CYS A 327 7.75 -10.12 5.74
CA CYS A 327 8.10 -10.55 7.09
C CYS A 327 7.01 -11.40 7.73
N SER A 328 5.74 -11.03 7.57
CA SER A 328 4.59 -11.84 8.00
C SER A 328 4.61 -13.22 7.36
N PHE A 329 4.77 -13.26 6.04
CA PHE A 329 4.79 -14.50 5.28
C PHE A 329 5.94 -15.42 5.73
N LEU A 330 7.14 -14.86 5.90
CA LEU A 330 8.29 -15.58 6.47
C LEU A 330 7.99 -16.10 7.87
N LEU A 331 7.44 -15.26 8.75
CA LEU A 331 7.16 -15.64 10.13
C LEU A 331 6.13 -16.78 10.24
N SER A 332 5.10 -16.77 9.40
CA SER A 332 4.05 -17.79 9.41
C SER A 332 4.47 -19.09 8.73
N PHE A 333 5.17 -19.03 7.59
CA PHE A 333 5.46 -20.23 6.78
C PHE A 333 6.84 -20.85 7.04
N LEU A 334 7.83 -20.10 7.53
CA LEU A 334 9.18 -20.63 7.73
C LEU A 334 9.22 -21.79 8.74
N PRO A 335 8.58 -21.74 9.93
CA PRO A 335 8.59 -22.88 10.85
C PRO A 335 7.96 -24.13 10.24
N PHE A 336 6.88 -23.96 9.48
CA PHE A 336 6.23 -25.06 8.76
C PHE A 336 7.16 -25.67 7.70
N ALA A 337 7.77 -24.85 6.85
CA ALA A 337 8.71 -25.31 5.84
C ALA A 337 9.92 -26.05 6.44
N ILE A 338 10.50 -25.53 7.54
CA ILE A 338 11.61 -26.20 8.24
C ILE A 338 11.17 -27.58 8.74
N ILE A 339 10.01 -27.68 9.40
CA ILE A 339 9.50 -28.97 9.89
C ILE A 339 9.29 -29.95 8.74
N GLN A 340 8.74 -29.51 7.60
CA GLN A 340 8.57 -30.40 6.46
C GLN A 340 9.91 -30.91 5.91
N VAL A 341 10.92 -30.04 5.80
CA VAL A 341 12.28 -30.43 5.40
C VAL A 341 12.89 -31.41 6.41
N MET A 342 12.73 -31.16 7.71
CA MET A 342 13.18 -32.07 8.76
C MET A 342 12.52 -33.45 8.65
N MET A 343 11.22 -33.50 8.38
CA MET A 343 10.46 -34.73 8.18
C MET A 343 10.94 -35.51 6.95
N LEU A 344 11.31 -34.82 5.86
CA LEU A 344 11.95 -35.44 4.69
C LEU A 344 13.32 -36.02 5.02
N MET A 345 14.09 -35.32 5.85
CA MET A 345 15.38 -35.75 6.38
C MET A 345 15.27 -36.83 7.46
N LYS A 346 14.05 -37.29 7.78
CA LYS A 346 13.74 -38.24 8.88
C LYS A 346 14.26 -37.77 10.24
N THR A 347 14.35 -36.46 10.44
CA THR A 347 14.72 -35.84 11.72
C THR A 347 13.49 -35.35 12.46
N PHE A 348 13.49 -35.48 13.79
CA PHE A 348 12.37 -35.02 14.61
C PHE A 348 12.49 -33.52 14.91
N PRO A 349 11.41 -32.74 14.77
CA PRO A 349 11.45 -31.32 15.11
C PRO A 349 11.65 -31.12 16.62
N THR A 350 12.37 -30.07 16.98
CA THR A 350 12.48 -29.66 18.38
C THR A 350 11.13 -29.16 18.89
N LEU A 351 10.87 -29.34 20.19
CA LEU A 351 9.60 -28.94 20.80
C LEU A 351 9.27 -27.44 20.60
N PRO A 352 10.22 -26.49 20.74
CA PRO A 352 9.96 -25.07 20.47
C PRO A 352 9.56 -24.80 19.01
N LEU A 353 10.22 -25.44 18.05
CA LEU A 353 9.91 -25.30 16.63
C LEU A 353 8.50 -25.85 16.31
N TYR A 354 8.15 -26.99 16.92
CA TYR A 354 6.82 -27.58 16.79
C TYR A 354 5.72 -26.65 17.33
N TYR A 355 5.90 -26.06 18.51
CA TYR A 355 4.96 -25.07 19.03
C TYR A 355 4.92 -23.78 18.20
N ALA A 356 6.06 -23.31 17.71
CA ALA A 356 6.13 -22.14 16.82
C ALA A 356 5.31 -22.36 15.54
N MET A 357 5.41 -23.55 14.92
CA MET A 357 4.57 -23.90 13.77
C MET A 357 3.08 -23.88 14.14
N LYS A 358 2.70 -24.49 15.27
CA LYS A 358 1.29 -24.56 15.69
C LYS A 358 0.67 -23.20 15.99
N THR A 359 1.47 -22.23 16.42
CA THR A 359 1.02 -20.88 16.72
C THR A 359 1.12 -19.95 15.51
N LEU A 360 2.24 -19.91 14.81
CA LEU A 360 2.51 -18.91 13.76
C LEU A 360 1.91 -19.25 12.40
N PHE A 361 1.82 -20.54 12.05
CA PHE A 361 1.27 -20.96 10.76
C PHE A 361 -0.20 -20.56 10.58
N PRO A 362 -1.08 -20.71 11.59
CA PRO A 362 -2.45 -20.23 11.46
C PRO A 362 -2.57 -18.70 11.49
N LEU A 363 -1.66 -17.96 12.12
CA LEU A 363 -1.81 -16.52 12.44
C LEU A 363 -1.63 -15.54 11.25
N GLN A 364 -1.49 -16.02 10.02
CA GLN A 364 -1.28 -15.16 8.84
C GLN A 364 -2.38 -14.10 8.67
N GLY A 365 -3.65 -14.45 8.94
CA GLY A 365 -4.79 -13.52 8.87
C GLY A 365 -4.69 -12.35 9.85
N LEU A 366 -4.16 -12.60 11.06
CA LEU A 366 -3.92 -11.55 12.08
C LEU A 366 -2.88 -10.55 11.58
N PHE A 367 -1.77 -11.03 11.01
CA PHE A 367 -0.75 -10.13 10.49
C PHE A 367 -1.27 -9.34 9.29
N ASN A 368 -2.01 -9.98 8.38
CA ASN A 368 -2.58 -9.32 7.21
C ASN A 368 -3.50 -8.15 7.58
N ILE A 369 -4.40 -8.30 8.55
CA ILE A 369 -5.28 -7.20 8.97
C ILE A 369 -4.50 -6.05 9.62
N ILE A 370 -3.47 -6.34 10.43
CA ILE A 370 -2.64 -5.32 11.07
C ILE A 370 -1.91 -4.49 10.00
N ILE A 371 -1.34 -5.15 8.99
CA ILE A 371 -0.58 -4.51 7.93
C ILE A 371 -1.50 -3.70 7.01
N PHE A 372 -2.67 -4.24 6.67
CA PHE A 372 -3.64 -3.57 5.82
C PHE A 372 -4.15 -2.25 6.42
N ILE A 373 -4.45 -2.25 7.71
CA ILE A 373 -5.01 -1.09 8.43
C ILE A 373 -3.96 -0.02 8.74
N ARG A 374 -2.67 -0.37 8.78
CA ARG A 374 -1.57 0.50 9.21
C ARG A 374 -1.60 1.92 8.61
N PRO A 375 -1.76 2.14 7.28
CA PRO A 375 -1.75 3.48 6.71
C PRO A 375 -2.91 4.35 7.24
N ALA A 376 -4.12 3.79 7.32
CA ALA A 376 -5.30 4.51 7.81
C ALA A 376 -5.17 4.87 9.30
N VAL A 377 -4.56 3.99 10.11
CA VAL A 377 -4.23 4.29 11.52
C VAL A 377 -3.20 5.40 11.63
N ARG A 378 -2.16 5.38 10.78
CA ARG A 378 -1.15 6.45 10.75
C ARG A 378 -1.79 7.80 10.45
N VAL A 379 -2.64 7.89 9.42
CA VAL A 379 -3.38 9.11 9.05
C VAL A 379 -4.29 9.58 10.20
N THR A 380 -5.01 8.67 10.83
CA THR A 380 -5.93 9.02 11.93
C THR A 380 -5.17 9.56 13.16
N ARG A 381 -4.00 8.99 13.47
CA ARG A 381 -3.13 9.50 14.55
C ARG A 381 -2.50 10.85 14.21
N MET A 382 -2.12 11.08 12.95
CA MET A 382 -1.59 12.39 12.52
C MET A 382 -2.66 13.48 12.66
N ARG A 383 -3.93 13.17 12.37
CA ARG A 383 -5.07 14.08 12.55
C ARG A 383 -5.46 14.30 14.02
N ARG A 384 -5.23 13.31 14.89
CA ARG A 384 -5.63 13.35 16.31
C ARG A 384 -4.47 12.92 17.21
N PRO A 385 -3.47 13.79 17.47
CA PRO A 385 -2.21 13.40 18.13
C PRO A 385 -2.38 12.84 19.56
N GLY A 386 -3.53 13.06 20.22
CA GLY A 386 -3.83 12.53 21.55
C GLY A 386 -4.40 11.11 21.61
N ILE A 387 -4.69 10.44 20.48
CA ILE A 387 -5.25 9.08 20.52
C ILE A 387 -4.16 8.00 20.57
N SER A 388 -4.37 6.98 21.42
CA SER A 388 -3.51 5.80 21.45
C SER A 388 -3.60 5.01 20.14
N TRP A 389 -2.56 4.23 19.83
CA TRP A 389 -2.52 3.44 18.60
C TRP A 389 -3.65 2.40 18.53
N ILE A 390 -3.94 1.73 19.65
CA ILE A 390 -5.04 0.74 19.74
C ILE A 390 -6.40 1.43 19.52
N LYS A 391 -6.61 2.62 20.09
CA LYS A 391 -7.85 3.39 19.88
C LYS A 391 -8.00 3.80 18.42
N ALA A 392 -6.91 4.24 17.78
CA ALA A 392 -6.91 4.54 16.35
C ALA A 392 -7.22 3.30 15.50
N TYR A 393 -6.62 2.16 15.83
CA TYR A 393 -6.87 0.88 15.16
C TYR A 393 -8.33 0.46 15.24
N TYR A 394 -8.91 0.49 16.44
CA TYR A 394 -10.33 0.21 16.66
C TYR A 394 -11.23 1.17 15.87
N LEU A 395 -10.94 2.48 15.88
CA LEU A 395 -11.70 3.47 15.12
C LEU A 395 -11.66 3.18 13.61
N VAL A 396 -10.50 2.82 13.06
CA VAL A 396 -10.38 2.49 11.64
C VAL A 396 -11.16 1.22 11.29
N ILE A 397 -11.12 0.17 12.11
CA ILE A 397 -11.94 -1.03 11.90
C ILE A 397 -13.43 -0.68 11.94
N LYS A 398 -13.85 0.09 12.95
CA LYS A 398 -15.25 0.52 13.10
C LYS A 398 -15.75 1.31 11.89
N ASN A 399 -14.86 2.06 11.22
CA ASN A 399 -15.16 2.82 10.01
C ASN A 399 -14.90 2.03 8.71
N GLY A 400 -14.85 0.69 8.75
CA GLY A 400 -14.68 -0.14 7.56
C GLY A 400 -13.30 -0.07 6.91
N GLY A 401 -12.26 0.25 7.68
CA GLY A 401 -10.88 0.34 7.20
C GLY A 401 -10.50 1.69 6.58
N GLU A 402 -11.38 2.69 6.63
CA GLU A 402 -11.07 4.06 6.20
C GLU A 402 -10.51 4.89 7.37
N SER A 403 -9.54 5.76 7.07
CA SER A 403 -9.31 6.90 7.94
C SER A 403 -10.59 7.71 7.98
N LEU A 404 -10.94 8.31 9.12
CA LEU A 404 -11.94 9.37 9.18
C LEU A 404 -11.47 10.49 8.23
N GLN A 405 -11.87 10.41 6.97
CA GLN A 405 -12.04 11.58 6.16
C GLN A 405 -13.22 12.22 6.83
N GLU A 406 -12.95 13.19 7.71
CA GLU A 406 -13.96 14.19 8.00
C GLU A 406 -14.47 14.57 6.61
N ARG A 407 -15.74 14.25 6.33
CA ARG A 407 -16.48 15.05 5.37
C ARG A 407 -16.17 16.44 5.87
N SER A 408 -15.29 17.15 5.15
CA SER A 408 -14.96 18.52 5.51
C SER A 408 -16.31 19.12 5.86
N PRO A 409 -16.51 19.64 7.09
CA PRO A 409 -17.78 20.25 7.41
C PRO A 409 -18.05 21.14 6.23
N VAL A 410 -19.13 20.87 5.48
CA VAL A 410 -19.49 21.68 4.33
C VAL A 410 -19.52 23.05 4.92
N LEU A 411 -18.48 23.85 4.64
CA LEU A 411 -18.35 25.17 5.22
C LEU A 411 -19.67 25.80 4.85
N PRO A 412 -20.49 26.23 5.82
CA PRO A 412 -21.78 26.82 5.50
C PRO A 412 -21.48 27.85 4.44
N VAL A 413 -22.10 27.70 3.26
CA VAL A 413 -21.92 28.62 2.14
C VAL A 413 -22.20 29.98 2.74
N LEU A 414 -21.13 30.77 2.96
CA LEU A 414 -21.27 32.10 3.53
C LEU A 414 -22.22 32.83 2.58
N PRO A 415 -23.32 33.42 3.09
CA PRO A 415 -24.20 34.19 2.23
C PRO A 415 -23.35 35.23 1.48
N PRO A 416 -23.69 35.52 0.21
CA PRO A 416 -22.93 36.46 -0.60
C PRO A 416 -22.77 37.78 0.17
N ILE A 417 -21.52 38.13 0.47
CA ILE A 417 -21.21 39.40 1.11
C ILE A 417 -21.55 40.49 0.09
N PRO A 418 -22.43 41.44 0.40
CA PRO A 418 -22.65 42.59 -0.46
C PRO A 418 -21.34 43.38 -0.57
N ILE A 419 -20.74 43.42 -1.75
CA ILE A 419 -19.53 44.20 -2.01
C ILE A 419 -19.98 45.62 -2.37
N ASP A 420 -20.09 46.49 -1.37
CA ASP A 420 -20.13 47.93 -1.55
C ASP A 420 -18.74 48.50 -1.25
N TYR A 421 -17.88 48.61 -2.27
CA TYR A 421 -16.69 49.46 -2.21
C TYR A 421 -16.54 50.29 -3.48
N PRO A 422 -16.27 51.61 -3.36
CA PRO A 422 -16.04 52.49 -4.49
C PRO A 422 -14.66 52.25 -5.10
N SER A 423 -14.63 52.05 -6.42
CA SER A 423 -13.43 51.85 -7.22
C SER A 423 -12.52 53.07 -7.18
N VAL A 424 -11.32 52.94 -6.59
CA VAL A 424 -10.23 53.91 -6.74
C VAL A 424 -9.30 53.43 -7.86
N GLN A 425 -9.31 54.14 -8.99
CA GLN A 425 -8.40 53.89 -10.11
C GLN A 425 -6.98 54.36 -9.76
N PHE A 426 -6.01 53.42 -9.76
CA PHE A 426 -4.59 53.74 -9.82
C PHE A 426 -4.03 53.22 -11.16
N GLY A 427 -3.51 54.14 -11.97
CA GLY A 427 -2.88 53.83 -13.25
C GLY A 427 -1.52 53.17 -13.07
N VAL A 428 -1.35 52.01 -13.68
CA VAL A 428 -0.06 51.33 -13.86
C VAL A 428 0.11 51.09 -15.37
N GLU A 429 1.17 51.63 -15.95
CA GLU A 429 1.55 51.42 -17.34
C GLU A 429 1.96 49.96 -17.58
N ASN A 430 1.39 49.36 -18.62
CA ASN A 430 1.55 47.96 -19.00
C ASN A 430 2.72 47.76 -19.97
N TYR A 431 3.58 46.78 -19.67
CA TYR A 431 4.40 46.08 -20.67
C TYR A 431 3.76 44.70 -20.87
N VAL A 432 3.14 44.49 -22.03
CA VAL A 432 2.40 43.28 -22.39
C VAL A 432 3.24 42.39 -23.31
N SER A 433 3.37 41.11 -22.95
CA SER A 433 3.90 40.04 -23.81
C SER A 433 2.76 39.43 -24.66
N PRO A 434 2.98 38.99 -25.92
CA PRO A 434 1.90 38.85 -26.91
C PRO A 434 1.08 37.55 -26.88
N TRP A 435 1.03 36.80 -25.78
CA TRP A 435 0.28 35.54 -25.75
C TRP A 435 -0.38 35.33 -24.39
N ILE A 436 -1.55 35.94 -24.19
CA ILE A 436 -2.63 35.57 -23.25
C ILE A 436 -3.78 36.56 -23.52
N ASN A 437 -5.00 36.04 -23.75
CA ASN A 437 -6.21 36.85 -23.89
C ASN A 437 -6.54 37.57 -22.56
N SER A 438 -6.97 38.82 -22.66
CA SER A 438 -7.08 39.76 -21.53
C SER A 438 -8.42 39.73 -20.79
N GLU A 439 -9.10 38.58 -20.68
CA GLU A 439 -10.39 38.49 -19.97
C GLU A 439 -10.33 37.78 -18.59
N ASP A 440 -9.19 37.20 -18.19
CA ASP A 440 -9.08 36.44 -16.92
C ASP A 440 -8.05 37.01 -15.92
N VAL A 441 -8.11 38.30 -15.61
CA VAL A 441 -7.23 38.90 -14.59
C VAL A 441 -8.00 39.72 -13.56
N GLU A 442 -8.88 39.08 -12.80
CA GLU A 442 -9.19 39.52 -11.43
C GLU A 442 -9.20 38.32 -10.46
N ASP A 443 -8.53 38.51 -9.32
CA ASP A 443 -8.43 37.64 -8.14
C ASP A 443 -7.39 36.49 -8.10
N ILE A 444 -6.11 36.88 -8.12
CA ILE A 444 -4.97 35.99 -7.77
C ILE A 444 -4.78 35.86 -6.23
N SER A 445 -5.63 36.48 -5.40
CA SER A 445 -5.42 36.50 -3.94
C SER A 445 -5.98 35.27 -3.19
N LYS A 446 -6.69 34.35 -3.86
CA LYS A 446 -7.38 33.21 -3.20
C LYS A 446 -7.22 31.82 -3.84
N LYS A 447 -6.42 31.63 -4.89
CA LYS A 447 -6.29 30.30 -5.52
C LYS A 447 -5.45 29.33 -4.69
N CYS A 448 -6.11 28.51 -3.86
CA CYS A 448 -5.51 27.30 -3.29
C CYS A 448 -5.14 26.33 -4.42
N ARG A 449 -3.86 25.95 -4.46
CA ARG A 449 -3.33 25.08 -5.52
C ARG A 449 -3.55 23.61 -5.14
N TYR A 450 -4.26 22.91 -6.01
CA TYR A 450 -4.39 21.45 -5.97
C TYR A 450 -3.28 20.83 -6.82
N VAL A 451 -2.55 19.87 -6.26
CA VAL A 451 -1.46 19.17 -6.96
C VAL A 451 -1.86 17.70 -7.07
N GLY A 452 -2.03 17.21 -8.31
CA GLY A 452 -2.22 15.79 -8.58
C GLY A 452 -0.97 14.99 -8.23
N SER A 453 -1.11 13.68 -7.98
CA SER A 453 0.04 12.78 -7.82
C SER A 453 0.74 12.47 -9.15
N SER A 454 0.10 12.82 -10.27
CA SER A 454 0.61 12.80 -11.65
C SER A 454 0.61 14.21 -12.26
N MET A 455 1.35 14.39 -13.36
CA MET A 455 1.44 15.67 -14.10
C MET A 455 0.10 16.15 -14.69
N GLU A 456 -0.94 15.30 -14.71
CA GLU A 456 -2.28 15.65 -15.18
C GLU A 456 -3.32 15.40 -14.08
N LEU A 457 -4.07 16.45 -13.71
CA LEU A 457 -5.10 16.43 -12.67
C LEU A 457 -6.31 15.54 -13.02
N SER A 458 -6.57 15.27 -14.30
CA SER A 458 -7.70 14.45 -14.76
C SER A 458 -7.52 12.96 -14.49
N MET A 459 -6.30 12.50 -14.20
CA MET A 459 -5.95 11.08 -14.11
C MET A 459 -5.86 10.54 -12.69
N ASP A 460 -5.95 11.43 -11.69
CA ASP A 460 -5.94 11.05 -10.29
C ASP A 460 -7.29 11.31 -9.64
N ASN A 461 -7.84 10.26 -9.03
CA ASN A 461 -8.95 10.45 -8.11
C ASN A 461 -8.50 11.11 -6.81
N ALA A 462 -7.27 11.63 -6.69
CA ALA A 462 -6.76 12.24 -5.48
C ALA A 462 -5.86 13.46 -5.78
N ALA A 463 -6.23 14.63 -5.26
CA ALA A 463 -5.45 15.85 -5.35
C ALA A 463 -5.03 16.32 -3.95
N PHE A 464 -3.78 16.74 -3.82
CA PHE A 464 -3.25 17.33 -2.59
C PHE A 464 -3.53 18.84 -2.59
N ASN A 465 -4.26 19.32 -1.58
CA ASN A 465 -4.52 20.74 -1.42
C ASN A 465 -3.41 21.38 -0.58
N HIS A 466 -2.67 22.31 -1.18
CA HIS A 466 -1.52 22.94 -0.54
C HIS A 466 -1.90 23.86 0.65
N CYS A 467 -3.12 24.40 0.67
CA CYS A 467 -3.61 25.27 1.74
C CYS A 467 -3.97 24.48 3.01
N SER A 468 -4.63 23.34 2.85
CA SER A 468 -5.08 22.53 3.98
C SER A 468 -4.09 21.41 4.35
N GLN A 469 -3.05 21.18 3.55
CA GLN A 469 -2.12 20.06 3.73
C GLN A 469 -2.83 18.68 3.76
N ASP A 470 -3.95 18.58 3.04
CA ASP A 470 -4.81 17.40 3.02
C ASP A 470 -4.99 16.83 1.60
N TRP A 471 -5.28 15.54 1.53
CA TRP A 471 -5.61 14.83 0.29
C TRP A 471 -7.13 14.76 0.09
N TYR A 472 -7.58 15.17 -1.09
CA TYR A 472 -8.99 15.18 -1.49
C TYR A 472 -9.20 14.22 -2.63
N TYR A 473 -10.29 13.46 -2.62
CA TYR A 473 -10.64 12.64 -3.77
C TYR A 473 -11.37 13.50 -4.81
N VAL A 474 -10.78 13.68 -6.00
CA VAL A 474 -11.43 14.39 -7.12
C VAL A 474 -12.19 13.34 -7.93
N LYS A 475 -13.50 13.49 -8.05
CA LYS A 475 -14.32 12.55 -8.81
C LYS A 475 -14.24 12.96 -10.28
N GLY A 476 -13.49 12.23 -11.10
CA GLY A 476 -13.47 12.47 -12.55
C GLY A 476 -14.86 12.24 -13.14
N SER A 477 -15.41 13.25 -13.82
CA SER A 477 -16.50 13.03 -14.77
C SER A 477 -15.90 12.35 -16.00
N GLU A 478 -16.33 11.13 -16.29
CA GLU A 478 -16.00 10.48 -17.55
C GLU A 478 -16.74 11.23 -18.67
N GLY A 479 -16.03 11.98 -19.53
CA GLY A 479 -16.56 12.32 -20.86
C GLY A 479 -16.38 13.73 -21.42
N GLU A 480 -15.83 14.72 -20.72
CA GLU A 480 -15.71 16.08 -21.25
C GLU A 480 -14.25 16.54 -21.46
N ASN A 481 -14.00 17.15 -22.62
CA ASN A 481 -12.71 17.72 -23.01
C ASN A 481 -12.22 18.72 -21.96
N ALA A 482 -10.97 18.55 -21.54
CA ALA A 482 -10.35 19.22 -20.41
C ALA A 482 -9.81 20.63 -20.73
N ASP A 483 -10.63 21.49 -21.34
CA ASP A 483 -10.30 22.91 -21.47
C ASP A 483 -11.02 23.79 -20.42
N ASN A 484 -12.13 23.32 -19.82
CA ASN A 484 -12.89 24.09 -18.82
C ASN A 484 -13.09 23.31 -17.51
N VAL A 485 -12.04 23.27 -16.67
CA VAL A 485 -12.12 22.70 -15.31
C VAL A 485 -12.91 23.61 -14.34
N GLU A 486 -13.13 24.88 -14.69
CA GLU A 486 -13.93 25.81 -13.88
C GLU A 486 -15.46 25.59 -14.06
N ASP A 487 -15.91 25.08 -15.22
CA ASP A 487 -17.35 24.86 -15.50
C ASP A 487 -17.91 23.60 -14.81
N ALA A 488 -17.09 22.56 -14.62
CA ALA A 488 -17.51 21.33 -13.94
C ALA A 488 -17.84 21.54 -12.44
N ILE A 489 -17.47 22.70 -11.87
CA ILE A 489 -17.76 23.07 -10.48
C ILE A 489 -18.99 23.99 -10.39
N ALA A 490 -19.39 24.65 -11.49
CA ALA A 490 -20.52 25.58 -11.51
C ALA A 490 -21.88 24.93 -11.88
N GLY A 491 -21.88 23.74 -12.48
CA GLY A 491 -23.08 23.09 -13.02
C GLY A 491 -23.90 22.22 -12.06
N ILE A 492 -24.09 22.61 -10.80
CA ILE A 492 -25.05 21.93 -9.90
C ILE A 492 -25.93 22.97 -9.19
N HIS A 493 -26.94 23.45 -9.91
CA HIS A 493 -28.12 24.08 -9.32
C HIS A 493 -29.39 23.63 -10.07
N HIS A 494 -30.31 23.04 -9.28
CA HIS A 494 -31.73 22.81 -9.55
C HIS A 494 -32.18 22.10 -10.85
N ASN A 495 -32.49 20.81 -10.77
CA ASN A 495 -33.87 20.27 -10.79
C ASN A 495 -33.88 18.72 -10.88
N ASP A 496 -34.98 18.15 -10.42
CA ASP A 496 -35.44 16.76 -10.60
C ASP A 496 -34.88 15.67 -9.69
N LEU A 497 -35.45 15.59 -8.48
CA LEU A 497 -35.61 14.36 -7.71
C LEU A 497 -37.05 14.31 -7.17
N ASP A 498 -38.00 14.01 -8.05
CA ASP A 498 -39.34 13.51 -7.71
C ASP A 498 -39.82 12.65 -8.87
N ALA A 499 -39.42 11.37 -8.87
CA ALA A 499 -40.10 10.23 -9.49
C ALA A 499 -39.10 9.07 -9.56
N ILE A 500 -39.33 8.03 -8.77
CA ILE A 500 -39.13 6.59 -9.02
C ILE A 500 -39.24 5.95 -7.62
N ASP A 501 -40.48 5.84 -7.17
CA ASP A 501 -40.93 4.90 -6.15
C ASP A 501 -42.34 4.53 -6.61
N GLU A 502 -42.47 3.33 -7.19
CA GLU A 502 -43.67 2.59 -7.64
C GLU A 502 -43.51 2.05 -9.06
N GLN A 503 -43.00 0.82 -9.16
CA GLN A 503 -43.50 -0.27 -10.01
C GLN A 503 -42.46 -1.38 -10.09
N GLN A 504 -42.55 -2.36 -9.19
CA GLN A 504 -42.30 -3.78 -9.48
C GLN A 504 -42.68 -4.64 -8.26
N GLU A 505 -43.96 -4.65 -7.93
CA GLU A 505 -44.62 -5.82 -7.34
C GLU A 505 -45.62 -6.31 -8.39
N GLY A 506 -45.48 -7.57 -8.82
CA GLY A 506 -46.49 -8.25 -9.63
C GLY A 506 -45.92 -9.14 -10.73
N ASN A 507 -46.15 -10.44 -10.55
CA ASN A 507 -46.08 -11.54 -11.52
C ASN A 507 -44.72 -12.23 -11.72
N GLU A 508 -44.55 -13.37 -11.06
CA GLU A 508 -44.48 -14.68 -11.75
C GLU A 508 -44.53 -15.81 -10.70
N GLU A 509 -45.74 -16.32 -10.48
CA GLU A 509 -46.00 -17.67 -9.97
C GLU A 509 -46.33 -18.58 -11.16
N ALA A 510 -45.99 -19.86 -10.98
CA ALA A 510 -46.34 -21.04 -11.77
C ALA A 510 -45.45 -21.36 -12.99
N GLU A 511 -44.52 -22.29 -12.79
CA GLU A 511 -44.48 -23.49 -13.63
C GLU A 511 -43.97 -24.72 -12.85
N ASP A 512 -44.63 -25.82 -13.15
CA ASP A 512 -44.70 -27.12 -12.49
C ASP A 512 -43.52 -28.07 -12.80
N GLU A 513 -43.37 -29.03 -11.89
CA GLU A 513 -42.99 -30.45 -12.05
C GLU A 513 -41.84 -30.91 -12.97
N GLY A 514 -40.94 -31.72 -12.40
CA GLY A 514 -40.42 -32.90 -13.08
C GLY A 514 -38.96 -33.31 -12.77
N TRP A 515 -38.82 -34.40 -12.01
CA TRP A 515 -37.64 -35.27 -11.74
C TRP A 515 -36.80 -35.01 -10.49
#